data_AF-A0A6V7UUZ3-F1
#
_entry.id   AF-A0A6V7UUZ3-F1
#
_cell.length_a   1.000
_cell.length_b   1.000
_cell.length_c   1.000
_cell.angle_alpha   90.00
_cell.angle_beta   90.00
_cell.angle_gamma   90.00
#
_symmetry.space_group_name_H-M   'P 1'
#
loop_
_entity.id
_entity.type
_entity.pdbx_description
1 polymer ?
#
loop_
_entity_poly.entity_id
_entity_poly.type
_entity_poly.pdbx_seq_one_letter_code
_entity_poly.pdbx_strand_id
1 'polypeptide(L)'
;MSSNEDQTTLLTPISNALSLSLAKKCSKISDIVKENNNCLDVHLQHFCGFAISSGGLISDDFRKKIWPVLAKNIPLAKRCNSTSREHFEIVEFKCNNNSDKANTSNISDSDFESALSTFSDSSEEEDDDDITLDNCVASSSQPLEIQIEELQSHPDWKQVELDVIRTLSRFPPNIEDVERERLQQQLTPLIVRILYQNEDFHYYQGFHDVCLTFLLILDADEAFKAVQSICQRGSFGNYLSCSLEESVLKELDDIYVLLFLHDREVEEQLRGLELGTLFALSWPLTWFSHALQHHSQVTLFFDFFLCSDYLMPIYVSAALICERREEILNCEKEMPLMHKLLNHVFLKLFFSFRNI
;
A
#
# COMPACT_ATOMS: atom_id res chain seq x y z
N MET A 1 -42.43 -22.63 -14.71
CA MET A 1 -42.90 -21.57 -13.79
C MET A 1 -43.22 -22.23 -12.46
N SER A 2 -42.82 -21.61 -11.35
CA SER A 2 -42.52 -22.22 -10.02
C SER A 2 -41.17 -22.95 -10.03
N SER A 3 -40.18 -22.62 -9.20
CA SER A 3 -40.17 -21.89 -7.93
C SER A 3 -38.74 -21.43 -7.64
N ASN A 4 -38.53 -20.12 -7.50
CA ASN A 4 -37.25 -19.48 -7.17
C ASN A 4 -37.48 -18.42 -6.08
N GLU A 5 -38.24 -18.77 -5.03
CA GLU A 5 -38.66 -17.82 -3.98
C GLU A 5 -38.00 -18.04 -2.60
N ASP A 6 -37.13 -19.05 -2.43
CA ASP A 6 -36.62 -19.40 -1.09
C ASP A 6 -35.25 -18.79 -0.71
N GLN A 7 -34.60 -17.97 -1.55
CA GLN A 7 -33.31 -17.35 -1.20
C GLN A 7 -33.40 -15.89 -0.72
N THR A 8 -34.53 -15.21 -0.88
CA THR A 8 -34.63 -13.76 -0.62
C THR A 8 -34.95 -13.43 0.84
N THR A 9 -35.45 -14.38 1.64
CA THR A 9 -35.92 -14.15 3.02
C THR A 9 -34.82 -14.30 4.08
N LEU A 10 -33.78 -15.10 3.85
CA LEU A 10 -32.66 -15.33 4.79
C LEU A 10 -31.62 -14.19 4.85
N LEU A 11 -31.54 -13.36 3.82
CA LEU A 11 -30.60 -12.22 3.75
C LEU A 11 -31.03 -11.05 4.63
N THR A 12 -32.33 -10.92 4.94
CA THR A 12 -32.88 -9.76 5.65
C THR A 12 -32.49 -9.69 7.13
N PRO A 13 -32.48 -10.78 7.93
CA PRO A 13 -32.12 -10.69 9.34
C PRO A 13 -30.61 -10.50 9.55
N ILE A 14 -29.78 -11.11 8.70
CA ILE A 14 -28.32 -10.99 8.75
C ILE A 14 -27.89 -9.58 8.35
N SER A 15 -28.45 -9.04 7.25
CA SER A 15 -28.22 -7.65 6.83
C SER A 15 -28.66 -6.65 7.91
N ASN A 16 -29.82 -6.88 8.53
CA ASN A 16 -30.31 -6.04 9.64
C ASN A 16 -29.45 -6.16 10.91
N ALA A 17 -28.93 -7.35 11.22
CA ALA A 17 -28.03 -7.54 12.35
C ALA A 17 -26.67 -6.85 12.12
N LEU A 18 -26.16 -6.91 10.89
CA LEU A 18 -24.94 -6.22 10.47
C LEU A 18 -25.12 -4.70 10.50
N SER A 19 -26.25 -4.18 10.01
CA SER A 19 -26.52 -2.74 10.07
C SER A 19 -26.65 -2.24 11.52
N LEU A 20 -27.28 -3.01 12.40
CA LEU A 20 -27.37 -2.68 13.82
C LEU A 20 -26.01 -2.74 14.52
N SER A 21 -25.14 -3.71 14.18
CA SER A 21 -23.81 -3.81 14.77
C SER A 21 -22.92 -2.65 14.33
N LEU A 22 -22.98 -2.26 13.05
CA LEU A 22 -22.29 -1.09 12.52
C LEU A 22 -22.82 0.21 13.14
N ALA A 23 -24.13 0.36 13.33
CA ALA A 23 -24.71 1.52 14.00
C ALA A 23 -24.22 1.65 15.46
N LYS A 24 -24.18 0.54 16.21
CA LYS A 24 -23.62 0.52 17.57
C LYS A 24 -22.13 0.89 17.59
N LYS A 25 -21.36 0.38 16.63
CA LYS A 25 -19.94 0.70 16.48
C LYS A 25 -19.73 2.19 16.17
N CYS A 26 -20.54 2.74 15.25
CA CYS A 26 -20.54 4.17 14.93
C CYS A 26 -20.79 5.05 16.16
N SER A 27 -21.81 4.70 16.98
CA SER A 27 -22.06 5.40 18.25
C SER A 27 -20.84 5.37 19.15
N LYS A 28 -20.26 4.19 19.40
CA LYS A 28 -19.09 4.03 20.29
C LYS A 28 -17.88 4.84 19.81
N ILE A 29 -17.57 4.81 18.52
CA ILE A 29 -16.48 5.61 17.96
C ILE A 29 -16.77 7.11 18.14
N SER A 30 -18.01 7.53 17.86
CA SER A 30 -18.43 8.92 18.03
C SER A 30 -18.30 9.41 19.48
N ASP A 31 -18.71 8.59 20.44
CA ASP A 31 -18.67 8.91 21.87
C ASP A 31 -17.21 9.12 22.32
N ILE A 32 -16.32 8.17 22.02
CA ILE A 32 -14.89 8.26 22.36
C ILE A 32 -14.25 9.51 21.74
N VAL A 33 -14.53 9.76 20.46
CA VAL A 33 -13.94 10.91 19.73
C VAL A 33 -14.44 12.24 20.29
N LYS A 34 -15.74 12.35 20.64
CA LYS A 34 -16.31 13.60 21.19
C LYS A 34 -15.82 13.89 22.59
N GLU A 35 -15.70 12.87 23.43
CA GLU A 35 -15.28 13.02 24.83
C GLU A 35 -13.79 13.36 24.97
N ASN A 36 -12.95 13.03 23.98
CA ASN A 36 -11.49 13.07 24.09
C ASN A 36 -10.79 13.86 22.98
N ASN A 37 -11.42 14.93 22.46
CA ASN A 37 -10.95 15.65 21.27
C ASN A 37 -9.49 16.15 21.33
N ASN A 38 -8.90 16.30 22.53
CA ASN A 38 -7.52 16.75 22.72
C ASN A 38 -6.54 15.64 23.15
N CYS A 39 -7.00 14.40 23.34
CA CYS A 39 -6.17 13.30 23.86
C CYS A 39 -6.62 11.95 23.29
N LEU A 40 -6.61 11.82 21.97
CA LEU A 40 -7.06 10.58 21.30
C LEU A 40 -6.06 9.43 21.47
N ASP A 41 -4.75 9.70 21.65
CA ASP A 41 -3.71 8.67 21.79
C ASP A 41 -3.99 7.67 22.94
N VAL A 42 -4.64 8.10 24.03
CA VAL A 42 -4.97 7.21 25.16
C VAL A 42 -5.96 6.09 24.81
N HIS A 43 -6.68 6.24 23.70
CA HIS A 43 -7.65 5.25 23.21
C HIS A 43 -7.12 4.41 22.04
N LEU A 44 -5.81 4.43 21.78
CA LEU A 44 -5.17 3.68 20.69
C LEU A 44 -5.66 2.23 20.57
N GLN A 45 -5.69 1.48 21.68
CA GLN A 45 -6.13 0.07 21.67
C GLN A 45 -7.60 -0.10 21.25
N HIS A 46 -8.48 0.82 21.66
CA HIS A 46 -9.88 0.78 21.22
C HIS A 46 -9.99 1.08 19.72
N PHE A 47 -9.25 2.06 19.23
CA PHE A 47 -9.23 2.38 17.80
C PHE A 47 -8.69 1.23 16.96
N CYS A 48 -7.62 0.57 17.39
CA CYS A 48 -7.15 -0.64 16.71
C CYS A 48 -8.16 -1.78 16.75
N GLY A 49 -8.85 -1.98 17.88
CA GLY A 49 -9.96 -2.94 17.96
C GLY A 49 -11.07 -2.63 16.95
N PHE A 50 -11.42 -1.34 16.75
CA PHE A 50 -12.40 -0.96 15.73
C PHE A 50 -11.87 -1.13 14.32
N ALA A 51 -10.64 -0.72 14.04
CA ALA A 51 -10.03 -0.76 12.72
C ALA A 51 -9.86 -2.19 12.19
N ILE A 52 -9.48 -3.14 13.06
CA ILE A 52 -9.33 -4.56 12.71
C ILE A 52 -10.69 -5.29 12.60
N SER A 53 -11.69 -4.85 13.37
CA SER A 53 -13.02 -5.50 13.33
C SER A 53 -13.80 -5.18 12.04
N SER A 54 -14.75 -6.05 11.71
CA SER A 54 -15.61 -5.93 10.52
C SER A 54 -16.10 -4.50 10.25
N GLY A 55 -15.95 -4.05 9.00
CA GLY A 55 -16.32 -2.70 8.55
C GLY A 55 -15.36 -1.58 8.98
N GLY A 56 -14.21 -1.91 9.59
CA GLY A 56 -13.12 -0.97 9.88
C GLY A 56 -13.57 0.27 10.66
N LEU A 57 -13.07 1.45 10.31
CA LEU A 57 -13.45 2.70 10.96
C LEU A 57 -14.76 3.31 10.44
N ILE A 58 -15.52 2.59 9.61
CA ILE A 58 -16.86 2.95 9.09
C ILE A 58 -16.89 4.12 8.10
N SER A 59 -16.22 5.24 8.40
CA SER A 59 -16.31 6.46 7.59
C SER A 59 -15.01 7.28 7.61
N ASP A 60 -14.81 8.06 6.55
CA ASP A 60 -13.64 8.92 6.42
C ASP A 60 -13.60 10.05 7.47
N ASP A 61 -14.76 10.48 7.99
CA ASP A 61 -14.83 11.45 9.10
C ASP A 61 -14.21 10.91 10.40
N PHE A 62 -14.32 9.59 10.64
CA PHE A 62 -13.63 8.94 11.74
C PHE A 62 -12.14 8.74 11.42
N ARG A 63 -11.82 8.32 10.19
CA ARG A 63 -10.43 8.14 9.75
C ARG A 63 -9.62 9.44 9.83
N LYS A 64 -10.22 10.57 9.47
CA LYS A 64 -9.65 11.92 9.62
C LYS A 64 -9.06 12.19 11.00
N LYS A 65 -9.68 11.66 12.04
CA LYS A 65 -9.28 11.85 13.44
C LYS A 65 -8.43 10.71 13.97
N ILE A 66 -8.63 9.50 13.48
CA ILE A 66 -8.06 8.28 14.05
C ILE A 66 -6.78 7.87 13.31
N TRP A 67 -6.72 7.96 11.97
CA TRP A 67 -5.53 7.57 11.21
C TRP A 67 -4.23 8.26 11.66
N PRO A 68 -4.21 9.58 11.99
CA PRO A 68 -3.00 10.19 12.53
C PRO A 68 -2.51 9.53 13.82
N VAL A 69 -3.43 9.11 14.69
CA VAL A 69 -3.13 8.39 15.94
C VAL A 69 -2.59 6.99 15.64
N LEU A 70 -3.19 6.26 14.70
CA LEU A 70 -2.75 4.91 14.35
C LEU A 70 -1.39 4.94 13.64
N ALA A 71 -1.20 5.81 12.65
CA ALA A 71 0.03 5.94 11.88
C ALA A 71 1.23 6.28 12.78
N LYS A 72 1.06 7.24 13.69
CA LYS A 72 2.08 7.61 14.70
C LYS A 72 2.48 6.44 15.60
N ASN A 73 1.54 5.52 15.85
CA ASN A 73 1.71 4.38 16.74
C ASN A 73 1.75 3.04 15.99
N ILE A 74 2.00 3.05 14.67
CA ILE A 74 2.05 1.83 13.87
C ILE A 74 3.09 0.87 14.46
N PRO A 75 2.80 -0.45 14.47
CA PRO A 75 3.75 -1.45 14.92
C PRO A 75 5.10 -1.32 14.20
N LEU A 76 6.18 -1.49 14.98
CA LEU A 76 7.54 -1.30 14.46
C LEU A 76 7.91 -2.45 13.53
N ALA A 77 8.21 -2.12 12.28
CA ALA A 77 8.75 -3.07 11.32
C ALA A 77 10.21 -3.37 11.63
N LYS A 78 10.62 -4.61 11.36
CA LYS A 78 12.02 -4.99 11.38
C LYS A 78 12.75 -4.27 10.24
N ARG A 79 13.79 -3.50 10.56
CA ARG A 79 14.61 -2.85 9.54
C ARG A 79 15.47 -3.85 8.78
N CYS A 80 15.67 -3.60 7.50
CA CYS A 80 16.65 -4.33 6.71
C CYS A 80 18.05 -4.06 7.26
N ASN A 81 18.86 -5.12 7.35
CA ASN A 81 20.24 -5.02 7.82
C ASN A 81 21.15 -4.78 6.60
N SER A 82 21.10 -3.61 5.98
CA SER A 82 22.03 -3.28 4.90
C SER A 82 23.40 -2.94 5.48
N THR A 83 24.26 -3.95 5.67
CA THR A 83 25.72 -3.74 5.89
C THR A 83 26.51 -3.72 4.59
N SER A 84 25.86 -3.88 3.43
CA SER A 84 26.52 -4.01 2.15
C SER A 84 25.94 -3.00 1.16
N ARG A 85 26.60 -1.85 1.04
CA ARG A 85 26.44 -0.91 -0.09
C ARG A 85 27.15 -1.44 -1.35
N GLU A 86 27.16 -2.75 -1.58
CA GLU A 86 27.86 -3.34 -2.72
C GLU A 86 26.87 -3.70 -3.82
N HIS A 87 26.90 -2.86 -4.88
CA HIS A 87 26.49 -3.12 -6.25
C HIS A 87 25.07 -3.65 -6.49
N PHE A 88 24.22 -2.74 -6.98
CA PHE A 88 23.07 -2.99 -7.83
C PHE A 88 23.52 -3.77 -9.10
N GLU A 89 23.71 -5.09 -9.01
CA GLU A 89 23.76 -5.96 -10.19
C GLU A 89 22.41 -6.66 -10.35
N ILE A 90 21.68 -6.23 -11.37
CA ILE A 90 20.41 -6.80 -11.82
C ILE A 90 20.62 -8.27 -12.20
N VAL A 91 19.90 -9.18 -11.54
CA VAL A 91 19.77 -10.57 -11.98
C VAL A 91 18.82 -10.58 -13.20
N GLU A 92 19.37 -10.71 -14.40
CA GLU A 92 18.59 -10.95 -15.63
C GLU A 92 17.77 -12.25 -15.50
N PHE A 93 16.47 -12.13 -15.26
CA PHE A 93 15.52 -13.21 -15.52
C PHE A 93 15.27 -13.31 -17.03
N LYS A 94 15.89 -14.30 -17.68
CA LYS A 94 15.64 -14.61 -19.10
C LYS A 94 14.27 -15.27 -19.28
N CYS A 95 13.24 -14.47 -19.53
CA CYS A 95 12.01 -14.94 -20.16
C CYS A 95 12.18 -14.92 -21.69
N ASN A 96 12.14 -16.09 -22.32
CA ASN A 96 12.22 -16.24 -23.78
C ASN A 96 11.01 -15.56 -24.45
N ASN A 97 11.28 -14.46 -25.16
CA ASN A 97 10.30 -13.77 -26.00
C ASN A 97 9.99 -14.60 -27.25
N ASN A 98 8.79 -15.20 -27.32
CA ASN A 98 8.09 -15.40 -28.57
C ASN A 98 6.85 -14.51 -28.56
N SER A 99 6.93 -13.44 -29.32
CA SER A 99 5.91 -12.42 -29.47
C SER A 99 4.79 -12.88 -30.39
N ASP A 100 3.54 -12.86 -29.91
CA ASP A 100 2.37 -12.65 -30.75
C ASP A 100 1.48 -11.59 -30.08
N LYS A 101 1.30 -10.48 -30.81
CA LYS A 101 0.59 -9.27 -30.36
C LYS A 101 -0.91 -9.53 -30.26
N ALA A 102 -1.48 -9.37 -29.08
CA ALA A 102 -2.90 -9.14 -28.89
C ALA A 102 -3.14 -7.96 -27.95
N ASN A 103 -3.78 -6.91 -28.48
CA ASN A 103 -4.26 -5.74 -27.75
C ASN A 103 -5.24 -6.17 -26.65
N THR A 104 -4.85 -6.02 -25.38
CA THR A 104 -5.79 -5.99 -24.25
C THR A 104 -5.38 -4.88 -23.29
N SER A 105 -6.27 -3.92 -23.12
CA SER A 105 -6.21 -2.87 -22.11
C SER A 105 -6.64 -3.43 -20.75
N ASN A 106 -5.82 -3.19 -19.73
CA ASN A 106 -6.16 -2.80 -18.35
C ASN A 106 -5.56 -3.67 -17.23
N ILE A 107 -4.73 -3.00 -16.43
CA ILE A 107 -4.24 -3.31 -15.08
C ILE A 107 -3.43 -4.61 -15.01
N SER A 108 -2.19 -4.54 -15.49
CA SER A 108 -1.18 -5.59 -15.36
C SER A 108 -0.04 -5.02 -14.53
N ASP A 109 0.45 -5.79 -13.54
CA ASP A 109 1.62 -5.48 -12.69
C ASP A 109 2.96 -5.37 -13.47
N SER A 110 2.90 -5.45 -14.81
CA SER A 110 4.01 -5.10 -15.71
C SER A 110 4.59 -3.70 -15.45
N ASP A 111 3.77 -2.81 -14.90
CA ASP A 111 4.17 -1.46 -14.48
C ASP A 111 5.20 -1.49 -13.31
N PHE A 112 5.19 -2.53 -12.46
CA PHE A 112 6.16 -2.72 -11.38
C PHE A 112 7.35 -3.58 -11.82
N GLU A 113 7.14 -4.56 -12.70
CA GLU A 113 8.24 -5.40 -13.24
C GLU A 113 9.26 -4.57 -14.04
N SER A 114 8.81 -3.53 -14.73
CA SER A 114 9.72 -2.59 -15.43
C SER A 114 10.56 -1.76 -14.45
N ALA A 115 10.06 -1.51 -13.23
CA ALA A 115 10.79 -0.75 -12.21
C ALA A 115 12.02 -1.49 -11.67
N LEU A 116 12.01 -2.84 -11.69
CA LEU A 116 13.19 -3.66 -11.37
C LEU A 116 14.36 -3.41 -12.33
N SER A 117 14.09 -2.94 -13.55
CA SER A 117 15.10 -2.66 -14.57
C SER A 117 15.57 -1.19 -14.64
N THR A 118 14.95 -0.27 -13.88
CA THR A 118 15.18 1.18 -14.01
C THR A 118 16.28 1.73 -13.10
N PHE A 119 16.92 0.89 -12.28
CA PHE A 119 18.06 1.29 -11.46
C PHE A 119 19.38 1.07 -12.22
N SER A 120 19.70 1.97 -13.16
CA SER A 120 21.03 2.06 -13.79
C SER A 120 21.31 3.45 -14.39
N ASP A 121 22.46 3.99 -13.98
CA ASP A 121 23.34 4.99 -14.61
C ASP A 121 22.87 6.45 -14.81
N SER A 122 23.33 7.31 -13.90
CA SER A 122 23.79 8.66 -14.25
C SER A 122 25.24 8.80 -13.80
N SER A 123 26.15 8.65 -14.75
CA SER A 123 27.60 8.77 -14.61
C SER A 123 28.03 10.12 -14.01
N GLU A 124 28.90 10.05 -13.01
CA GLU A 124 29.58 11.14 -12.33
C GLU A 124 30.55 11.89 -13.27
N GLU A 125 30.51 13.22 -13.24
CA GLU A 125 31.67 14.06 -13.56
C GLU A 125 32.23 14.56 -12.22
N GLU A 126 33.48 14.18 -11.93
CA GLU A 126 34.29 14.68 -10.81
C GLU A 126 34.62 16.17 -11.04
N ASP A 127 34.41 17.00 -10.02
CA ASP A 127 35.22 18.21 -9.82
C ASP A 127 35.45 18.40 -8.31
N ASP A 128 36.70 18.19 -7.91
CA ASP A 128 37.29 18.57 -6.64
C ASP A 128 37.22 20.11 -6.50
N ASP A 129 36.70 20.62 -5.37
CA ASP A 129 37.27 21.81 -4.74
C ASP A 129 36.88 21.92 -3.25
N ASP A 130 37.93 21.89 -2.43
CA ASP A 130 37.99 22.07 -0.98
C ASP A 130 37.72 23.52 -0.56
N ILE A 131 36.68 23.78 0.25
CA ILE A 131 36.67 24.94 1.17
C ILE A 131 35.97 24.58 2.49
N THR A 132 36.79 24.43 3.53
CA THR A 132 36.43 24.51 4.96
C THR A 132 35.73 25.83 5.33
N LEU A 133 34.65 25.77 6.13
CA LEU A 133 34.38 26.81 7.14
C LEU A 133 33.43 26.33 8.25
N ASP A 134 33.94 26.37 9.48
CA ASP A 134 33.19 26.29 10.73
C ASP A 134 32.04 27.32 10.78
N ASN A 135 30.87 26.91 11.30
CA ASN A 135 30.23 27.65 12.38
C ASN A 135 29.09 26.88 13.06
N CYS A 136 29.28 26.70 14.36
CA CYS A 136 28.31 26.26 15.33
C CYS A 136 27.38 27.42 15.73
N VAL A 137 26.06 27.28 15.53
CA VAL A 137 25.08 28.10 16.25
C VAL A 137 23.86 27.25 16.63
N ALA A 138 23.50 27.39 17.90
CA ALA A 138 22.48 26.64 18.61
C ALA A 138 21.03 26.97 18.18
N SER A 139 20.21 25.93 18.21
CA SER A 139 18.78 25.88 18.60
C SER A 139 17.88 27.08 18.28
N SER A 140 17.02 26.88 17.28
CA SER A 140 15.64 27.39 17.31
C SER A 140 14.72 26.43 16.57
N SER A 141 13.94 25.67 17.33
CA SER A 141 12.93 24.73 16.83
C SER A 141 11.70 25.49 16.31
N GLN A 142 11.76 25.96 15.07
CA GLN A 142 10.59 26.22 14.25
C GLN A 142 10.56 25.17 13.13
N PRO A 143 9.40 24.63 12.73
CA PRO A 143 9.35 23.78 11.54
C PRO A 143 9.75 24.66 10.36
N LEU A 144 10.92 24.38 9.76
CA LEU A 144 11.29 24.98 8.49
C LEU A 144 10.25 24.52 7.47
N GLU A 145 9.36 25.43 7.05
CA GLU A 145 8.57 25.25 5.85
C GLU A 145 9.55 25.20 4.69
N ILE A 146 9.88 23.98 4.25
CA ILE A 146 10.73 23.73 3.08
C ILE A 146 10.03 24.36 1.88
N GLN A 147 10.73 25.23 1.17
CA GLN A 147 10.16 25.91 0.00
C GLN A 147 9.95 24.90 -1.14
N ILE A 148 8.89 25.07 -1.93
CA ILE A 148 8.57 24.14 -3.03
C ILE A 148 9.71 24.10 -4.06
N GLU A 149 10.36 25.24 -4.27
CA GLU A 149 11.51 25.40 -5.17
C GLU A 149 12.68 24.50 -4.75
N GLU A 150 12.90 24.30 -3.45
CA GLU A 150 13.92 23.37 -2.93
C GLU A 150 13.51 21.91 -3.21
N LEU A 151 12.24 21.57 -3.00
CA LEU A 151 11.73 20.22 -3.30
C LEU A 151 11.80 19.90 -4.79
N GLN A 152 11.57 20.88 -5.68
CA GLN A 152 11.65 20.71 -7.13
C GLN A 152 13.05 20.33 -7.63
N SER A 153 14.09 20.61 -6.84
CA SER A 153 15.46 20.22 -7.14
C SER A 153 15.77 18.74 -6.85
N HIS A 154 14.87 18.04 -6.15
CA HIS A 154 15.06 16.63 -5.80
C HIS A 154 15.08 15.74 -7.07
N PRO A 155 16.02 14.77 -7.17
CA PRO A 155 16.17 13.93 -8.37
C PRO A 155 14.88 13.20 -8.76
N ASP A 156 14.14 12.69 -7.77
CA ASP A 156 12.88 11.96 -8.01
C ASP A 156 11.68 12.84 -8.37
N TRP A 157 11.76 14.18 -8.29
CA TRP A 157 10.60 15.06 -8.49
C TRP A 157 9.86 14.75 -9.79
N LYS A 158 10.61 14.62 -10.90
CA LYS A 158 10.00 14.44 -12.21
C LYS A 158 9.28 13.09 -12.35
N GLN A 159 9.87 12.03 -11.80
CA GLN A 159 9.28 10.70 -11.82
C GLN A 159 8.00 10.66 -10.97
N VAL A 160 8.05 11.24 -9.76
CA VAL A 160 6.88 11.36 -8.87
C VAL A 160 5.76 12.13 -9.57
N GLU A 161 6.06 13.28 -10.19
CA GLU A 161 5.07 14.09 -10.90
C GLU A 161 4.36 13.32 -12.02
N LEU A 162 5.13 12.56 -12.83
CA LEU A 162 4.57 11.75 -13.91
C LEU A 162 3.64 10.65 -13.39
N ASP A 163 4.01 9.99 -12.31
CA ASP A 163 3.19 8.96 -11.68
C ASP A 163 1.92 9.53 -11.06
N VAL A 164 2.02 10.66 -10.38
CA VAL A 164 0.87 11.39 -9.82
C VAL A 164 -0.11 11.78 -10.94
N ILE A 165 0.38 12.32 -12.05
CA ILE A 165 -0.45 12.66 -13.22
C ILE A 165 -1.17 11.41 -13.74
N ARG A 166 -0.43 10.31 -13.93
CA ARG A 166 -0.97 9.05 -14.46
C ARG A 166 -2.06 8.49 -13.54
N THR A 167 -1.82 8.44 -12.24
CA THR A 167 -2.79 7.92 -11.26
C THR A 167 -4.00 8.82 -11.16
N LEU A 168 -3.81 10.12 -11.00
CA LEU A 168 -4.93 11.05 -10.90
C LEU A 168 -5.79 11.04 -12.16
N SER A 169 -5.20 10.88 -13.36
CA SER A 169 -5.93 10.75 -14.63
C SER A 169 -7.00 9.63 -14.63
N ARG A 170 -6.85 8.62 -13.78
CA ARG A 170 -7.73 7.44 -13.71
C ARG A 170 -8.51 7.33 -12.40
N PHE A 171 -7.99 7.89 -11.30
CA PHE A 171 -8.55 7.74 -9.96
C PHE A 171 -8.36 8.99 -9.09
N PRO A 172 -9.34 9.40 -8.27
CA PRO A 172 -10.69 8.84 -8.15
C PRO A 172 -11.56 9.16 -9.39
N PRO A 173 -12.48 8.27 -9.78
CA PRO A 173 -13.36 8.52 -10.91
C PRO A 173 -14.32 9.68 -10.60
N ASN A 174 -14.60 10.50 -11.61
CA ASN A 174 -15.58 11.61 -11.55
C ASN A 174 -15.26 12.75 -10.57
N ILE A 175 -13.99 12.97 -10.22
CA ILE A 175 -13.59 14.21 -9.53
C ILE A 175 -13.55 15.40 -10.49
N GLU A 176 -13.92 16.57 -10.00
CA GLU A 176 -13.83 17.83 -10.74
C GLU A 176 -12.36 18.16 -11.08
N ASP A 177 -12.12 18.81 -12.23
CA ASP A 177 -10.76 19.16 -12.67
C ASP A 177 -10.03 20.05 -11.67
N VAL A 178 -10.76 20.94 -10.99
CA VAL A 178 -10.20 21.81 -9.94
C VAL A 178 -9.69 21.00 -8.75
N GLU A 179 -10.44 19.98 -8.33
CA GLU A 179 -10.04 19.10 -7.22
C GLU A 179 -8.88 18.19 -7.62
N ARG A 180 -8.86 17.74 -8.87
CA ARG A 180 -7.75 16.98 -9.45
C ARG A 180 -6.46 17.78 -9.47
N GLU A 181 -6.54 19.04 -9.92
CA GLU A 181 -5.40 19.95 -9.92
C GLU A 181 -4.91 20.23 -8.49
N ARG A 182 -5.84 20.44 -7.55
CA ARG A 182 -5.51 20.58 -6.12
C ARG A 182 -4.76 19.36 -5.58
N LEU A 183 -5.25 18.15 -5.86
CA LEU A 183 -4.60 16.90 -5.42
C LEU A 183 -3.21 16.76 -6.05
N GLN A 184 -3.06 17.07 -7.33
CA GLN A 184 -1.76 17.02 -8.01
C GLN A 184 -0.76 18.00 -7.40
N GLN A 185 -1.19 19.23 -7.11
CA GLN A 185 -0.37 20.27 -6.48
C GLN A 185 0.03 19.92 -5.04
N GLN A 186 -0.72 19.04 -4.35
CA GLN A 186 -0.41 18.64 -2.97
C GLN A 186 0.35 17.32 -2.88
N LEU A 187 0.06 16.35 -3.76
CA LEU A 187 0.60 15.00 -3.66
C LEU A 187 2.10 14.94 -4.02
N THR A 188 2.51 15.60 -5.11
CA THR A 188 3.93 15.62 -5.51
C THR A 188 4.82 16.24 -4.42
N PRO A 189 4.51 17.44 -3.88
CA PRO A 189 5.30 18.00 -2.78
C PRO A 189 5.24 17.14 -1.52
N LEU A 190 4.11 16.51 -1.20
CA LEU A 190 4.01 15.61 -0.04
C LEU A 190 5.00 14.45 -0.15
N ILE A 191 5.03 13.75 -1.30
CA ILE A 191 5.92 12.62 -1.53
C ILE A 191 7.38 13.08 -1.49
N VAL A 192 7.72 14.11 -2.26
CA VAL A 192 9.11 14.59 -2.36
C VAL A 192 9.60 15.15 -1.03
N ARG A 193 8.75 15.80 -0.23
CA ARG A 193 9.11 16.25 1.11
C ARG A 193 9.49 15.09 2.03
N ILE A 194 8.86 13.92 1.89
CA ILE A 194 9.23 12.72 2.66
C ILE A 194 10.59 12.21 2.23
N LEU A 195 10.86 12.14 0.92
CA LEU A 195 12.16 11.72 0.39
C LEU A 195 13.26 12.71 0.80
N TYR A 196 13.03 14.00 0.61
CA TYR A 196 13.96 15.07 0.95
C TYR A 196 14.37 15.08 2.43
N GLN A 197 13.44 14.73 3.34
CA GLN A 197 13.74 14.66 4.78
C GLN A 197 14.44 13.36 5.22
N ASN A 198 14.62 12.39 4.32
CA ASN A 198 15.26 11.11 4.61
C ASN A 198 16.22 10.78 3.45
N GLU A 199 17.49 11.18 3.57
CA GLU A 199 18.50 11.04 2.49
C GLU A 199 18.69 9.61 1.97
N ASP A 200 18.40 8.60 2.79
CA ASP A 200 18.49 7.19 2.40
C ASP A 200 17.26 6.69 1.60
N PHE A 201 16.21 7.50 1.43
CA PHE A 201 15.00 7.10 0.72
C PHE A 201 15.09 7.38 -0.78
N HIS A 202 14.71 6.37 -1.55
CA HIS A 202 14.62 6.40 -3.01
C HIS A 202 13.17 6.10 -3.40
N TYR A 203 12.63 6.87 -4.32
CA TYR A 203 11.26 6.66 -4.78
C TYR A 203 11.10 5.32 -5.53
N TYR A 204 10.06 4.56 -5.19
CA TYR A 204 9.59 3.43 -6.01
C TYR A 204 8.21 3.73 -6.59
N GLN A 205 7.98 3.28 -7.82
CA GLN A 205 6.69 3.42 -8.48
C GLN A 205 5.61 2.66 -7.70
N GLY A 206 4.54 3.35 -7.30
CA GLY A 206 3.45 2.80 -6.48
C GLY A 206 3.35 3.46 -5.10
N PHE A 207 4.43 4.07 -4.58
CA PHE A 207 4.38 4.80 -3.31
C PHE A 207 3.39 5.98 -3.35
N HIS A 208 3.17 6.56 -4.52
CA HIS A 208 2.17 7.62 -4.72
C HIS A 208 0.74 7.15 -4.43
N ASP A 209 0.40 5.87 -4.65
CA ASP A 209 -0.95 5.35 -4.36
C ASP A 209 -1.21 5.30 -2.84
N VAL A 210 -0.17 4.98 -2.06
CA VAL A 210 -0.21 5.01 -0.58
C VAL A 210 -0.41 6.45 -0.10
N CYS A 211 0.40 7.37 -0.62
CA CYS A 211 0.33 8.79 -0.26
C CYS A 211 -1.00 9.43 -0.65
N LEU A 212 -1.52 9.10 -1.85
CA LEU A 212 -2.82 9.56 -2.32
C LEU A 212 -3.93 9.08 -1.39
N THR A 213 -3.89 7.83 -0.93
CA THR A 213 -4.90 7.27 -0.02
C THR A 213 -4.98 8.06 1.29
N PHE A 214 -3.83 8.45 1.86
CA PHE A 214 -3.81 9.35 3.02
C PHE A 214 -4.33 10.74 2.69
N LEU A 215 -3.94 11.33 1.56
CA LEU A 215 -4.34 12.68 1.14
C LEU A 215 -5.84 12.80 0.79
N LEU A 216 -6.47 11.72 0.34
CA LEU A 216 -7.91 11.69 0.09
C LEU A 216 -8.74 11.76 1.39
N ILE A 217 -8.15 11.40 2.52
CA ILE A 217 -8.82 11.39 3.82
C ILE A 217 -8.34 12.54 4.69
N LEU A 218 -7.04 12.77 4.77
CA LEU A 218 -6.40 13.75 5.64
C LEU A 218 -6.04 15.01 4.86
N ASP A 219 -6.00 16.14 5.56
CA ASP A 219 -5.43 17.36 5.00
C ASP A 219 -3.92 17.20 4.82
N ALA A 220 -3.31 17.98 3.91
CA ALA A 220 -1.93 17.80 3.47
C ALA A 220 -0.89 17.65 4.61
N ASP A 221 -1.00 18.47 5.66
CA ASP A 221 -0.09 18.42 6.81
C ASP A 221 -0.24 17.14 7.66
N GLU A 222 -1.47 16.69 7.88
CA GLU A 222 -1.74 15.47 8.64
C GLU A 222 -1.43 14.22 7.81
N ALA A 223 -1.69 14.26 6.50
CA ALA A 223 -1.27 13.24 5.56
C ALA A 223 0.26 13.10 5.57
N PHE A 224 0.99 14.21 5.49
CA PHE A 224 2.44 14.21 5.58
C PHE A 224 2.95 13.57 6.88
N LYS A 225 2.44 13.99 8.05
CA LYS A 225 2.85 13.42 9.35
C LYS A 225 2.53 11.93 9.46
N ALA A 226 1.36 11.51 8.96
CA ALA A 226 0.94 10.12 8.97
C ALA A 226 1.85 9.26 8.07
N VAL A 227 2.09 9.68 6.83
CA VAL A 227 2.96 8.95 5.90
C VAL A 227 4.41 8.94 6.40
N GLN A 228 4.91 10.05 6.94
CA GLN A 228 6.22 10.09 7.59
C GLN A 228 6.32 9.07 8.73
N SER A 229 5.27 8.93 9.55
CA SER A 229 5.25 7.96 10.65
C SER A 229 5.28 6.51 10.15
N ILE A 230 4.50 6.16 9.11
CA ILE A 230 4.52 4.79 8.55
C ILE A 230 5.83 4.47 7.82
N CYS A 231 6.51 5.46 7.24
CA CYS A 231 7.85 5.26 6.69
C CYS A 231 8.88 5.08 7.80
N GLN A 232 8.87 5.93 8.82
CA GLN A 232 9.85 5.89 9.93
C GLN A 232 9.70 4.70 10.87
N ARG A 233 8.51 4.08 10.94
CA ARG A 233 8.25 2.95 11.84
C ARG A 233 7.86 1.66 11.11
N GLY A 234 7.11 1.76 10.02
CA GLY A 234 6.58 0.62 9.28
C GLY A 234 7.48 0.13 8.14
N SER A 235 6.94 -0.83 7.37
CA SER A 235 7.67 -1.51 6.28
C SER A 235 8.01 -0.59 5.11
N PHE A 236 7.23 0.46 4.86
CA PHE A 236 7.50 1.42 3.79
C PHE A 236 8.87 2.09 3.90
N GLY A 237 9.41 2.26 5.11
CA GLY A 237 10.78 2.75 5.24
C GLY A 237 11.80 1.81 4.60
N ASN A 238 11.61 0.49 4.72
CA ASN A 238 12.48 -0.50 4.07
C ASN A 238 12.30 -0.49 2.55
N TYR A 239 11.06 -0.34 2.07
CA TYR A 239 10.77 -0.30 0.63
C TYR A 239 11.34 0.96 -0.05
N LEU A 240 11.55 2.04 0.72
CA LEU A 240 12.19 3.27 0.25
C LEU A 240 13.71 3.25 0.46
N SER A 241 14.24 2.56 1.48
CA SER A 241 15.66 2.62 1.83
C SER A 241 16.51 1.45 1.34
N CYS A 242 15.90 0.37 0.86
CA CYS A 242 16.58 -0.85 0.45
C CYS A 242 16.14 -1.27 -0.94
N SER A 243 16.90 -2.16 -1.57
CA SER A 243 16.47 -2.74 -2.84
C SER A 243 15.17 -3.56 -2.65
N LEU A 244 14.43 -3.76 -3.74
CA LEU A 244 13.19 -4.56 -3.68
C LEU A 244 13.49 -6.02 -3.28
N GLU A 245 14.64 -6.56 -3.70
CA GLU A 245 15.15 -7.90 -3.37
C GLU A 245 15.41 -8.06 -1.88
N GLU A 246 16.03 -7.06 -1.25
CA GLU A 246 16.36 -7.09 0.18
C GLU A 246 15.17 -6.79 1.09
N SER A 247 14.06 -6.31 0.52
CA SER A 247 12.87 -5.87 1.24
C SER A 247 11.63 -6.69 0.86
N VAL A 248 10.75 -6.13 0.03
CA VAL A 248 9.42 -6.68 -0.25
C VAL A 248 9.46 -8.04 -0.95
N LEU A 249 10.42 -8.30 -1.84
CA LEU A 249 10.50 -9.58 -2.55
C LEU A 249 10.83 -10.72 -1.59
N LYS A 250 11.74 -10.47 -0.64
CA LYS A 250 12.05 -11.41 0.43
C LYS A 250 10.85 -11.69 1.33
N GLU A 251 10.03 -10.68 1.62
CA GLU A 251 8.78 -10.85 2.37
C GLU A 251 7.73 -11.63 1.56
N LEU A 252 7.68 -11.44 0.23
CA LEU A 252 6.76 -12.15 -0.65
C LEU A 252 7.06 -13.64 -0.75
N ASP A 253 8.31 -14.07 -0.62
CA ASP A 253 8.67 -15.49 -0.59
C ASP A 253 7.94 -16.25 0.54
N ASP A 254 7.59 -15.57 1.64
CA ASP A 254 6.81 -16.15 2.73
C ASP A 254 5.39 -16.54 2.29
N ILE A 255 4.86 -16.01 1.18
CA ILE A 255 3.57 -16.46 0.63
C ILE A 255 3.59 -17.97 0.39
N TYR A 256 4.63 -18.51 -0.25
CA TYR A 256 4.70 -19.95 -0.50
C TYR A 256 4.85 -20.77 0.79
N VAL A 257 5.51 -20.20 1.81
CA VAL A 257 5.58 -20.84 3.14
C VAL A 257 4.20 -20.90 3.78
N LEU A 258 3.44 -19.80 3.74
CA LEU A 258 2.08 -19.72 4.25
C LEU A 258 1.13 -20.66 3.51
N LEU A 259 1.21 -20.69 2.18
CA LEU A 259 0.42 -21.61 1.35
C LEU A 259 0.77 -23.07 1.66
N PHE A 260 2.04 -23.41 1.84
CA PHE A 260 2.45 -24.77 2.19
C PHE A 260 1.84 -25.22 3.52
N LEU A 261 1.74 -24.31 4.49
CA LEU A 261 1.17 -24.59 5.80
C LEU A 261 -0.36 -24.66 5.80
N HIS A 262 -1.04 -23.93 4.91
CA HIS A 262 -2.50 -23.77 4.93
C HIS A 262 -3.23 -24.52 3.82
N ASP A 263 -2.75 -24.44 2.58
CA ASP A 263 -3.31 -25.12 1.41
C ASP A 263 -2.22 -25.66 0.48
N ARG A 264 -1.76 -26.86 0.82
CA ARG A 264 -0.68 -27.55 0.11
C ARG A 264 -1.02 -27.86 -1.35
N GLU A 265 -2.29 -28.06 -1.70
CA GLU A 265 -2.67 -28.39 -3.08
C GLU A 265 -2.53 -27.16 -3.99
N VAL A 266 -2.97 -25.99 -3.50
CA VAL A 266 -2.76 -24.70 -4.18
C VAL A 266 -1.27 -24.40 -4.30
N GLU A 267 -0.52 -24.59 -3.21
CA GLU A 267 0.92 -24.37 -3.18
C GLU A 267 1.66 -25.22 -4.22
N GLU A 268 1.41 -26.53 -4.25
CA GLU A 268 2.04 -27.47 -5.20
C GLU A 268 1.71 -27.10 -6.65
N GLN A 269 0.49 -26.64 -6.92
CA GLN A 269 0.10 -26.21 -8.25
C GLN A 269 0.81 -24.93 -8.68
N LEU A 270 0.86 -23.90 -7.83
CA LEU A 270 1.54 -22.64 -8.16
C LEU A 270 3.05 -22.85 -8.33
N ARG A 271 3.67 -23.64 -7.43
CA ARG A 271 5.10 -23.96 -7.51
C ARG A 271 5.42 -24.83 -8.73
N GLY A 272 4.55 -25.78 -9.07
CA GLY A 272 4.71 -26.63 -10.26
C GLY A 272 4.63 -25.87 -11.59
N LEU A 273 4.06 -24.66 -11.59
CA LEU A 273 4.02 -23.76 -12.75
C LEU A 273 5.17 -22.74 -12.75
N GLU A 274 6.06 -22.77 -11.76
CA GLU A 274 7.16 -21.81 -11.58
C GLU A 274 6.67 -20.34 -11.62
N LEU A 275 5.47 -20.09 -11.07
CA LEU A 275 4.82 -18.78 -11.16
C LEU A 275 5.60 -17.67 -10.42
N GLY A 276 6.35 -18.03 -9.38
CA GLY A 276 7.00 -17.07 -8.49
C GLY A 276 5.97 -16.27 -7.68
N THR A 277 6.36 -15.09 -7.21
CA THR A 277 5.55 -14.20 -6.34
C THR A 277 5.37 -12.78 -6.91
N LEU A 278 5.98 -12.48 -8.06
CA LEU A 278 5.97 -11.13 -8.64
C LEU A 278 4.56 -10.62 -8.99
N PHE A 279 3.63 -11.52 -9.30
CA PHE A 279 2.21 -11.19 -9.54
C PHE A 279 1.53 -10.49 -8.34
N ALA A 280 2.09 -10.62 -7.14
CA ALA A 280 1.58 -10.03 -5.92
C ALA A 280 2.42 -8.82 -5.47
N LEU A 281 3.41 -8.37 -6.24
CA LEU A 281 4.37 -7.35 -5.84
C LEU A 281 3.71 -6.01 -5.49
N SER A 282 2.73 -5.60 -6.30
CA SER A 282 2.00 -4.34 -6.07
C SER A 282 1.19 -4.35 -4.78
N TRP A 283 0.83 -5.53 -4.26
CA TRP A 283 -0.09 -5.67 -3.13
C TRP A 283 0.51 -5.12 -1.82
N PRO A 284 1.66 -5.61 -1.29
CA PRO A 284 2.29 -5.01 -0.13
C PRO A 284 2.86 -3.62 -0.42
N LEU A 285 3.42 -3.38 -1.61
CA LEU A 285 4.02 -2.09 -1.97
C LEU A 285 3.03 -0.92 -1.98
N THR A 286 1.75 -1.20 -2.17
CA THR A 286 0.71 -0.16 -2.19
C THR A 286 -0.36 -0.37 -1.12
N TRP A 287 -0.17 -1.34 -0.21
CA TRP A 287 -1.26 -1.79 0.68
C TRP A 287 -2.57 -2.04 -0.08
N PHE A 288 -2.45 -2.67 -1.25
CA PHE A 288 -3.52 -3.03 -2.18
C PHE A 288 -4.27 -1.83 -2.80
N SER A 289 -3.86 -0.58 -2.55
CA SER A 289 -4.53 0.59 -3.13
C SER A 289 -4.43 0.64 -4.66
N HIS A 290 -3.38 0.03 -5.23
CA HIS A 290 -3.26 -0.12 -6.68
C HIS A 290 -4.20 -1.18 -7.26
N ALA A 291 -4.32 -2.32 -6.56
CA ALA A 291 -5.07 -3.48 -7.04
C ALA A 291 -6.59 -3.33 -6.85
N LEU A 292 -7.03 -2.51 -5.88
CA LEU A 292 -8.44 -2.32 -5.54
C LEU A 292 -9.02 -1.07 -6.20
N GLN A 293 -10.19 -1.23 -6.83
CA GLN A 293 -10.84 -0.14 -7.56
C GLN A 293 -11.73 0.76 -6.71
N HIS A 294 -12.16 0.28 -5.53
CA HIS A 294 -13.11 0.99 -4.68
C HIS A 294 -12.43 1.58 -3.45
N HIS A 295 -12.50 2.90 -3.30
CA HIS A 295 -11.99 3.63 -2.13
C HIS A 295 -12.46 3.04 -0.80
N SER A 296 -13.73 2.61 -0.73
CA SER A 296 -14.27 1.98 0.49
C SER A 296 -13.55 0.68 0.87
N GLN A 297 -12.99 -0.07 -0.09
CA GLN A 297 -12.20 -1.27 0.18
C GLN A 297 -10.77 -0.91 0.56
N VAL A 298 -10.14 0.01 -0.19
CA VAL A 298 -8.77 0.50 0.09
C VAL A 298 -8.65 1.00 1.52
N THR A 299 -9.59 1.84 1.94
CA THR A 299 -9.58 2.42 3.29
C THR A 299 -9.75 1.40 4.41
N LEU A 300 -10.40 0.26 4.14
CA LEU A 300 -10.51 -0.84 5.11
C LEU A 300 -9.19 -1.61 5.26
N PHE A 301 -8.45 -1.78 4.16
CA PHE A 301 -7.10 -2.36 4.22
C PHE A 301 -6.18 -1.44 5.03
N PHE A 302 -6.26 -0.13 4.81
CA PHE A 302 -5.47 0.84 5.57
C PHE A 302 -5.87 0.87 7.06
N ASP A 303 -7.17 0.83 7.37
CA ASP A 303 -7.65 0.67 8.76
C ASP A 303 -7.00 -0.56 9.42
N PHE A 304 -6.99 -1.69 8.72
CA PHE A 304 -6.45 -2.95 9.22
C PHE A 304 -4.92 -2.91 9.39
N PHE A 305 -4.18 -2.47 8.37
CA PHE A 305 -2.72 -2.49 8.38
C PHE A 305 -2.09 -1.48 9.33
N LEU A 306 -2.71 -0.31 9.54
CA LEU A 306 -2.25 0.67 10.51
C LEU A 306 -2.18 0.14 11.96
N CYS A 307 -2.87 -0.98 12.24
CA CYS A 307 -2.92 -1.61 13.56
C CYS A 307 -2.36 -3.04 13.59
N SER A 308 -1.86 -3.54 12.47
CA SER A 308 -1.39 -4.92 12.34
C SER A 308 0.13 -5.00 12.29
N ASP A 309 0.66 -6.21 12.48
CA ASP A 309 2.08 -6.48 12.26
C ASP A 309 2.50 -6.12 10.83
N TYR A 310 3.76 -5.74 10.64
CA TYR A 310 4.26 -5.24 9.36
C TYR A 310 4.22 -6.28 8.23
N LEU A 311 4.21 -7.58 8.56
CA LEU A 311 4.05 -8.65 7.58
C LEU A 311 2.58 -8.93 7.22
N MET A 312 1.62 -8.27 7.85
CA MET A 312 0.20 -8.51 7.62
C MET A 312 -0.23 -8.38 6.14
N PRO A 313 0.30 -7.44 5.32
CA PRO A 313 0.02 -7.44 3.89
C PRO A 313 0.35 -8.78 3.21
N ILE A 314 1.41 -9.48 3.61
CA ILE A 314 1.80 -10.79 3.09
C ILE A 314 0.81 -11.89 3.51
N TYR A 315 0.37 -11.88 4.78
CA TYR A 315 -0.67 -12.79 5.26
C TYR A 315 -1.98 -12.59 4.49
N VAL A 316 -2.35 -11.33 4.23
CA VAL A 316 -3.52 -11.01 3.42
C VAL A 316 -3.35 -11.49 1.98
N SER A 317 -2.17 -11.33 1.37
CA SER A 317 -1.86 -11.87 0.04
C SER A 317 -2.10 -13.39 -0.01
N ALA A 318 -1.55 -14.13 0.95
CA ALA A 318 -1.74 -15.58 1.03
C ALA A 318 -3.21 -15.97 1.24
N ALA A 319 -3.93 -15.26 2.13
CA ALA A 319 -5.36 -15.50 2.36
C ALA A 319 -6.19 -15.27 1.09
N LEU A 320 -5.89 -14.21 0.32
CA LEU A 320 -6.57 -13.93 -0.95
C LEU A 320 -6.34 -15.02 -1.99
N ILE A 321 -5.14 -15.60 -2.04
CA ILE A 321 -4.84 -16.74 -2.91
C ILE A 321 -5.66 -17.96 -2.46
N CYS A 322 -5.68 -18.26 -1.16
CA CYS A 322 -6.47 -19.37 -0.60
C CYS A 322 -7.97 -19.25 -0.87
N GLU A 323 -8.55 -18.06 -0.79
CA GLU A 323 -9.98 -17.84 -1.11
C GLU A 323 -10.31 -18.17 -2.57
N ARG A 324 -9.30 -18.09 -3.45
CA ARG A 324 -9.44 -18.38 -4.88
C ARG A 324 -9.02 -19.81 -5.23
N ARG A 325 -8.89 -20.67 -4.23
CA ARG A 325 -8.55 -22.09 -4.38
C ARG A 325 -9.30 -22.77 -5.51
N GLU A 326 -10.63 -22.67 -5.54
CA GLU A 326 -11.44 -23.34 -6.57
C GLU A 326 -11.13 -22.83 -7.98
N GLU A 327 -10.90 -21.52 -8.13
CA GLU A 327 -10.50 -20.94 -9.43
C GLU A 327 -9.10 -21.41 -9.84
N ILE A 328 -8.16 -21.46 -8.90
CA ILE A 328 -6.77 -21.89 -9.13
C ILE A 328 -6.75 -23.35 -9.56
N LEU A 329 -7.36 -24.26 -8.79
CA LEU A 329 -7.31 -25.69 -9.08
C LEU A 329 -8.03 -26.09 -10.38
N ASN A 330 -9.01 -25.29 -10.80
CA ASN A 330 -9.72 -25.49 -12.07
C ASN A 330 -9.08 -24.73 -13.25
N CYS A 331 -8.13 -23.84 -12.99
CA CYS A 331 -7.42 -23.12 -14.05
C CYS A 331 -6.57 -24.10 -14.87
N GLU A 332 -6.45 -23.82 -16.16
CA GLU A 332 -5.51 -24.52 -17.03
C GLU A 332 -4.09 -24.38 -16.45
N LYS A 333 -3.32 -25.46 -16.53
CA LYS A 333 -1.98 -25.57 -15.94
C LYS A 333 -0.94 -24.87 -16.82
N GLU A 334 -1.19 -23.61 -17.13
CA GLU A 334 -0.30 -22.73 -17.88
C GLU A 334 0.00 -21.49 -17.04
N MET A 335 1.29 -21.19 -16.89
CA MET A 335 1.77 -20.05 -16.09
C MET A 335 1.12 -18.71 -16.49
N PRO A 336 1.01 -18.33 -17.79
CA PRO A 336 0.42 -17.05 -18.16
C PRO A 336 -1.06 -16.90 -17.78
N LEU A 337 -1.82 -18.00 -17.85
CA LEU A 337 -3.24 -18.01 -17.47
C LEU A 337 -3.39 -17.90 -15.96
N MET A 338 -2.56 -18.61 -15.20
CA MET A 338 -2.52 -18.51 -13.74
C MET A 338 -2.10 -17.11 -13.28
N HIS A 339 -1.07 -16.53 -13.91
CA HIS A 339 -0.61 -15.17 -13.65
C HIS A 339 -1.74 -14.15 -13.88
N LYS A 340 -2.42 -14.25 -15.03
CA LYS A 340 -3.56 -13.41 -15.35
C LYS A 340 -4.70 -13.59 -14.35
N LEU A 341 -4.98 -14.82 -13.93
CA LEU A 341 -6.00 -15.12 -12.94
C LEU A 341 -5.70 -14.36 -11.64
N LEU A 342 -4.49 -14.50 -11.10
CA LEU A 342 -4.10 -13.93 -9.80
C LEU A 342 -3.93 -12.42 -9.82
N ASN A 343 -3.49 -11.82 -10.92
CA ASN A 343 -3.36 -10.36 -11.04
C ASN A 343 -4.68 -9.60 -10.83
N HIS A 344 -5.83 -10.25 -11.06
CA HIS A 344 -7.13 -9.62 -10.82
C HIS A 344 -7.60 -9.87 -9.39
N VAL A 345 -7.48 -8.87 -8.52
CA VAL A 345 -7.98 -8.93 -7.15
C VAL A 345 -9.49 -8.67 -7.13
N PHE A 346 -10.28 -9.74 -6.90
CA PHE A 346 -11.72 -9.63 -6.66
C PHE A 346 -12.05 -9.94 -5.21
N LEU A 347 -12.50 -8.93 -4.46
CA LEU A 347 -12.98 -9.13 -3.10
C LEU A 347 -14.46 -9.52 -3.10
N LYS A 348 -14.78 -10.80 -3.31
CA LYS A 348 -16.08 -11.35 -2.91
C LYS A 348 -16.07 -11.57 -1.39
N LEU A 349 -16.49 -10.56 -0.63
CA LEU A 349 -16.65 -10.60 0.83
C LEU A 349 -15.37 -10.79 1.66
N PHE A 350 -14.55 -9.75 1.75
CA PHE A 350 -13.38 -9.70 2.65
C PHE A 350 -13.71 -9.72 4.17
N PHE A 351 -14.98 -9.91 4.58
CA PHE A 351 -15.38 -9.85 6.00
C PHE A 351 -15.97 -11.14 6.59
N SER A 352 -15.83 -12.29 5.92
CA SER A 352 -16.12 -13.58 6.57
C SER A 352 -14.96 -14.14 7.40
N PHE A 353 -13.81 -13.47 7.46
CA PHE A 353 -12.63 -13.93 8.20
C PHE A 353 -12.74 -13.71 9.71
N ARG A 354 -13.37 -14.68 10.39
CA ARG A 354 -12.87 -15.18 11.69
C ARG A 354 -12.20 -16.51 11.38
N ASN A 355 -10.94 -16.67 11.81
CA ASN A 355 -10.10 -17.88 11.79
C ASN A 355 -8.91 -17.82 10.81
N ILE A 356 -8.05 -16.80 10.95
CA ILE A 356 -6.60 -16.96 10.73
C ILE A 356 -5.92 -16.71 12.06
#